data_AF-A0A0R3QHC8-F1
#
_entry.id   AF-A0A0R3QHC8-F1
#
_cell.length_a   1.000
_cell.length_b   1.000
_cell.length_c   1.000
_cell.angle_alpha   90.00
_cell.angle_beta   90.00
_cell.angle_gamma   90.00
#
_symmetry.space_group_name_H-M   'P 1'
#
loop_
_entity.id
_entity.type
_entity.pdbx_description
1 polymer ?
#
loop_
_entity_poly.entity_id
_entity_poly.type
_entity_poly.pdbx_seq_one_letter_code
_entity_poly.pdbx_strand_id
1 'polypeptide(L)'
;LERTGNTERAELLALKSTMDPLAQGWGESVGQCLKLIIDRSSREHYANILLTGENIVSTLAKLLIMEQSSMIPAENVYSIMKIGKEAVIDRILSHFGKKCSFVIISTHLDTHEIAKKELIK
;
A
#
# COMPACT_ATOMS: atom_id res chain seq x y z
N LEU A 1 -8.36 -30.80 0.04
CA LEU A 1 -7.90 -29.52 0.62
C LEU A 1 -6.52 -29.16 0.10
N GLU A 2 -5.46 -29.95 0.35
CA GLU A 2 -4.10 -29.66 -0.19
C GLU A 2 -4.01 -29.64 -1.73
N ARG A 3 -4.68 -30.57 -2.41
CA ARG A 3 -4.69 -30.60 -3.89
C ARG A 3 -5.33 -29.36 -4.52
N THR A 4 -6.39 -28.82 -3.91
CA THR A 4 -7.10 -27.63 -4.40
C THR A 4 -6.26 -26.38 -4.24
N GLY A 5 -5.62 -26.20 -3.07
CA GLY A 5 -4.73 -25.06 -2.83
C GLY A 5 -3.51 -25.03 -3.76
N ASN A 6 -3.00 -26.20 -4.17
CA ASN A 6 -1.92 -26.27 -5.15
C ASN A 6 -2.36 -25.85 -6.56
N THR A 7 -3.58 -26.21 -6.98
CA THR A 7 -4.14 -25.79 -8.26
C THR A 7 -4.40 -24.28 -8.28
N GLU A 8 -5.06 -23.74 -7.25
CA GLU A 8 -5.35 -22.30 -7.14
C GLU A 8 -4.06 -21.46 -7.11
N ARG A 9 -3.02 -21.95 -6.42
CA ARG A 9 -1.70 -21.31 -6.44
C ARG A 9 -1.07 -21.33 -7.83
N ALA A 10 -1.16 -22.44 -8.55
CA ALA A 10 -0.62 -22.55 -9.90
C ALA A 10 -1.33 -21.61 -10.88
N GLU A 11 -2.67 -21.51 -10.78
CA GLU A 11 -3.48 -20.56 -11.56
C GLU A 11 -3.11 -19.11 -11.24
N LEU A 12 -2.91 -18.79 -9.96
CA LEU A 12 -2.47 -17.45 -9.55
C LEU A 12 -1.10 -17.09 -10.12
N LEU A 13 -0.14 -18.03 -10.10
CA LEU A 13 1.19 -17.82 -10.67
C LEU A 13 1.13 -17.65 -12.19
N ALA A 14 0.29 -18.43 -12.88
CA ALA A 14 0.06 -18.27 -14.32
C ALA A 14 -0.54 -16.91 -14.67
N LEU A 15 -1.51 -16.44 -13.87
CA LEU A 15 -2.11 -15.12 -14.04
C LEU A 15 -1.07 -14.01 -13.86
N LYS A 16 -0.26 -14.07 -12.80
CA LYS A 16 0.84 -13.10 -12.57
C LYS A 16 1.81 -13.06 -13.75
N SER A 17 2.28 -14.22 -14.20
CA SER A 17 3.20 -14.34 -15.34
C SER A 17 2.63 -13.75 -16.63
N THR A 18 1.31 -13.76 -16.80
CA THR A 18 0.62 -13.17 -17.95
C THR A 18 0.48 -11.65 -17.81
N MET A 19 0.29 -11.16 -16.58
CA MET A 19 0.03 -9.76 -16.31
C MET A 19 1.29 -8.89 -16.21
N ASP A 20 2.41 -9.45 -15.74
CA ASP A 20 3.66 -8.70 -15.53
C ASP A 20 4.18 -8.00 -16.81
N PRO A 21 4.18 -8.63 -18.00
CA PRO A 21 4.58 -7.95 -19.24
C PRO A 21 3.62 -6.82 -19.63
N LEU A 22 2.31 -7.00 -19.39
CA LEU A 22 1.28 -5.98 -19.69
C LEU A 22 1.42 -4.77 -18.77
N ALA A 23 1.78 -5.02 -17.51
CA ALA A 23 2.05 -3.98 -16.51
C ALA A 23 3.48 -3.42 -16.59
N GLN A 24 4.30 -3.89 -17.53
CA GLN A 24 5.70 -3.45 -17.72
C GLN A 24 6.53 -3.48 -16.42
N GLY A 25 6.32 -4.50 -15.58
CA GLY A 25 7.04 -4.62 -14.30
C GLY A 25 6.66 -3.57 -13.25
N TRP A 26 5.51 -2.89 -13.37
CA TRP A 26 5.03 -1.90 -12.40
C TRP A 26 4.98 -2.45 -10.97
N GLY A 27 4.44 -3.66 -10.79
CA GLY A 27 4.33 -4.30 -9.47
C GLY A 27 5.69 -4.55 -8.82
N GLU A 28 6.67 -4.99 -9.59
CA GLU A 28 8.05 -5.18 -9.14
C GLU A 28 8.69 -3.83 -8.76
N SER A 29 8.55 -2.82 -9.63
CA SER A 29 9.10 -1.48 -9.40
C SER A 29 8.56 -0.86 -8.11
N VAL A 30 7.25 -0.95 -7.88
CA VAL A 30 6.62 -0.50 -6.63
C VAL A 30 7.14 -1.31 -5.43
N GLY A 31 7.25 -2.63 -5.57
CA GLY A 31 7.80 -3.50 -4.53
C GLY A 31 9.23 -3.12 -4.14
N GLN A 32 10.09 -2.82 -5.11
CA GLN A 32 11.46 -2.38 -4.86
C GLN A 32 11.48 -1.04 -4.09
N CYS A 33 10.64 -0.08 -4.44
CA CYS A 33 10.52 1.18 -3.72
C CYS A 33 10.08 0.97 -2.26
N LEU A 34 9.03 0.17 -2.04
CA LEU A 34 8.52 -0.15 -0.70
C LEU A 34 9.58 -0.85 0.15
N LYS A 35 10.33 -1.79 -0.44
CA LYS A 35 11.41 -2.51 0.22
C LYS A 35 12.54 -1.57 0.64
N LEU A 36 12.97 -0.67 -0.25
CA LEU A 36 14.02 0.31 0.05
C LEU A 36 13.67 1.20 1.26
N ILE A 37 12.39 1.57 1.43
CA ILE A 37 11.93 2.35 2.58
C ILE A 37 12.05 1.53 3.88
N ILE A 38 11.64 0.25 3.85
CA ILE A 38 11.75 -0.64 5.01
C ILE A 38 13.21 -0.92 5.38
N ASP A 39 14.07 -1.19 4.39
CA ASP A 39 15.50 -1.48 4.63
C ASP A 39 16.21 -0.29 5.32
N ARG A 40 15.82 0.94 4.98
CA ARG A 40 16.32 2.18 5.62
C ARG A 40 15.73 2.43 7.02
N SER A 41 14.58 1.84 7.36
CA SER A 41 13.93 2.04 8.66
C SER A 41 14.79 1.55 9.85
N SER A 42 15.73 0.63 9.60
CA SER A 42 16.75 0.22 10.58
C SER A 42 17.62 1.38 11.11
N ARG A 43 17.65 2.53 10.41
CA ARG A 43 18.46 3.70 10.75
C ARG A 43 17.64 4.97 11.00
N GLU A 44 16.51 5.13 10.30
CA GLU A 44 15.78 6.41 10.19
C GLU A 44 14.25 6.27 10.27
N HIS A 45 13.73 5.37 11.12
CA HIS A 45 12.30 5.21 11.49
C HIS A 45 11.29 5.53 10.37
N TYR A 46 11.42 4.86 9.22
CA TYR A 46 10.50 4.98 8.09
C TYR A 46 9.36 3.96 8.17
N ALA A 47 8.20 4.32 7.63
CA ALA A 47 7.04 3.43 7.53
C ALA A 47 6.33 3.62 6.18
N ASN A 48 5.96 2.51 5.55
CA ASN A 48 5.01 2.53 4.43
C ASN A 48 3.58 2.50 4.98
N ILE A 49 2.71 3.33 4.41
CA ILE A 49 1.30 3.43 4.76
C ILE A 49 0.49 3.35 3.46
N LEU A 50 -0.56 2.54 3.44
CA LEU A 50 -1.45 2.40 2.29
C LEU A 50 -2.81 3.00 2.59
N LEU A 51 -3.18 4.00 1.79
CA LEU A 51 -4.52 4.56 1.76
C LEU A 51 -5.30 3.93 0.59
N THR A 52 -6.45 3.32 0.86
CA THR A 52 -7.22 2.58 -0.15
C THR A 52 -8.68 3.02 -0.24
N GLY A 53 -9.20 3.06 -1.46
CA GLY A 53 -10.63 3.24 -1.76
C GLY A 53 -11.47 1.98 -1.62
N GLU A 54 -10.86 0.84 -1.24
CA GLU A 54 -11.53 -0.46 -1.17
C GLU A 54 -11.83 -0.87 0.27
N ASN A 55 -12.60 -1.95 0.41
CA ASN A 55 -12.74 -2.62 1.70
C ASN A 55 -11.38 -3.15 2.18
N ILE A 56 -11.11 -3.01 3.48
CA ILE A 56 -9.86 -3.46 4.12
C ILE A 56 -9.53 -4.92 3.81
N VAL A 57 -10.52 -5.82 3.81
CA VAL A 57 -10.32 -7.25 3.52
C VAL A 57 -9.84 -7.45 2.09
N SER A 58 -10.44 -6.75 1.12
CA SER A 58 -10.02 -6.78 -0.29
C SER A 58 -8.58 -6.27 -0.44
N THR A 59 -8.26 -5.15 0.20
CA THR A 59 -6.91 -4.57 0.12
C THR A 59 -5.85 -5.47 0.75
N LEU A 60 -6.11 -6.08 1.91
CA LEU A 60 -5.18 -7.02 2.52
C LEU A 60 -4.99 -8.27 1.66
N ALA A 61 -6.05 -8.81 1.06
CA ALA A 61 -5.95 -9.92 0.12
C ALA A 61 -5.09 -9.55 -1.11
N LYS A 62 -5.26 -8.34 -1.66
CA LYS A 62 -4.43 -7.84 -2.76
C LYS A 62 -2.96 -7.71 -2.36
N LEU A 63 -2.65 -7.18 -1.18
CA LEU A 63 -1.26 -7.11 -0.70
C LEU A 63 -0.61 -8.49 -0.59
N LEU A 64 -1.34 -9.51 -0.14
CA LEU A 64 -0.85 -10.90 -0.11
C LEU A 64 -0.63 -11.45 -1.52
N ILE A 65 -1.62 -11.27 -2.41
CA ILE A 65 -1.54 -11.70 -3.80
C ILE A 65 -0.36 -11.02 -4.51
N MET A 66 -0.14 -9.73 -4.27
CA MET A 66 0.96 -8.96 -4.88
C MET A 66 2.31 -9.15 -4.16
N GLU A 67 2.38 -9.99 -3.12
CA GLU A 67 3.60 -10.24 -2.34
C GLU A 67 4.19 -8.97 -1.69
N GLN A 68 3.33 -8.01 -1.35
CA GLN A 68 3.68 -6.72 -0.75
C GLN A 68 3.36 -6.61 0.75
N SER A 69 2.70 -7.62 1.32
CA SER A 69 2.26 -7.62 2.73
C SER A 69 3.39 -7.50 3.76
N SER A 70 4.61 -7.96 3.44
CA SER A 70 5.77 -7.82 4.33
C SER A 70 6.31 -6.40 4.41
N MET A 71 5.98 -5.55 3.42
CA MET A 71 6.47 -4.17 3.32
C MET A 71 5.45 -3.13 3.80
N ILE A 72 4.18 -3.50 3.89
CA ILE A 72 3.09 -2.67 4.38
C ILE A 72 2.33 -3.46 5.46
N PRO A 73 2.63 -3.24 6.75
CA PRO A 73 1.93 -3.88 7.85
C PRO A 73 0.42 -3.62 7.81
N ALA A 74 -0.39 -4.55 8.29
CA ALA A 74 -1.85 -4.46 8.21
C ALA A 74 -2.41 -3.26 8.99
N GLU A 75 -1.76 -2.90 10.10
CA GLU A 75 -2.05 -1.71 10.91
C GLU A 75 -1.82 -0.39 10.17
N ASN A 76 -1.00 -0.41 9.11
CA ASN A 76 -0.71 0.74 8.27
C ASN A 76 -1.59 0.78 7.00
N VAL A 77 -2.63 -0.05 6.91
CA VAL A 77 -3.60 -0.02 5.81
C VAL A 77 -4.87 0.67 6.27
N TYR A 78 -5.22 1.77 5.60
CA TYR A 78 -6.39 2.58 5.95
C TYR A 78 -7.36 2.67 4.77
N SER A 79 -8.62 2.26 5.01
CA SER A 79 -9.71 2.37 4.04
C SER A 79 -10.47 3.68 4.21
N ILE A 80 -10.68 4.40 3.11
CA ILE A 80 -11.45 5.66 3.09
C ILE A 80 -12.97 5.43 2.98
N MET A 81 -13.41 4.18 2.78
CA MET A 81 -14.81 3.83 2.51
C MET A 81 -15.82 4.36 3.54
N LYS A 82 -15.42 4.43 4.82
CA LYS A 82 -16.36 4.75 5.92
C LYS A 82 -16.40 6.23 6.27
N ILE A 83 -15.24 6.87 6.35
CA ILE A 83 -15.10 8.23 6.90
C ILE A 83 -14.57 9.25 5.89
N GLY A 84 -14.29 8.83 4.65
CA GLY A 84 -13.74 9.69 3.62
C GLY A 84 -12.23 9.89 3.72
N LYS A 85 -11.65 10.47 2.67
CA LYS A 85 -10.20 10.58 2.49
C LYS A 85 -9.53 11.53 3.48
N GLU A 86 -10.07 12.73 3.64
CA GLU A 86 -9.54 13.74 4.58
C GLU A 86 -9.49 13.20 6.02
N ALA A 87 -10.60 12.65 6.52
CA ALA A 87 -10.66 12.13 7.89
C ALA A 87 -9.70 10.95 8.14
N VAL A 88 -9.43 10.12 7.12
CA VAL A 88 -8.40 9.07 7.24
C VAL A 88 -7.00 9.68 7.26
N ILE A 89 -6.71 10.66 6.41
CA ILE A 89 -5.41 11.36 6.42
C ILE A 89 -5.19 12.03 7.79
N ASP A 90 -6.18 12.73 8.34
CA ASP A 90 -6.11 13.33 9.67
C ASP A 90 -5.83 12.29 10.77
N ARG A 91 -6.46 11.11 10.66
CA ARG A 91 -6.23 9.99 11.57
C ARG A 91 -4.80 9.46 11.46
N ILE A 92 -4.25 9.36 10.25
CA ILE A 92 -2.85 8.95 10.02
C ILE A 92 -1.90 9.97 10.64
N LEU A 93 -2.09 11.26 10.35
CA LEU A 93 -1.28 12.35 10.91
C LEU A 93 -1.32 12.36 12.44
N SER A 94 -2.50 12.12 13.02
CA SER A 94 -2.69 12.04 14.47
C SER A 94 -2.03 10.82 15.09
N HIS A 95 -2.04 9.67 14.40
CA HIS A 95 -1.46 8.42 14.88
C HIS A 95 0.07 8.47 14.93
N PHE A 96 0.72 8.92 13.84
CA PHE A 96 2.17 9.01 13.76
C PHE A 96 2.72 10.28 14.43
N GLY A 97 1.90 11.32 14.54
CA GLY A 97 2.22 12.57 15.23
C GLY A 97 2.84 13.62 14.32
N LYS A 98 2.66 14.89 14.70
CA LYS A 98 3.04 16.07 13.92
C LYS A 98 4.55 16.28 13.74
N LYS A 99 5.40 15.50 14.42
CA LYS A 99 6.87 15.56 14.28
C LYS A 99 7.37 14.71 13.11
N CYS A 100 6.55 13.79 12.60
CA CYS A 100 6.88 12.99 11.43
C CYS A 100 6.79 13.84 10.15
N SER A 101 7.69 13.60 9.21
CA SER A 101 7.56 14.10 7.84
C SER A 101 6.74 13.11 7.04
N PHE A 102 5.68 13.60 6.39
CA PHE A 102 4.83 12.79 5.52
C PHE A 102 5.18 13.07 4.07
N VAL A 103 5.14 12.03 3.25
CA VAL A 103 5.22 12.10 1.78
C VAL A 103 4.02 11.36 1.22
N ILE A 104 3.24 12.02 0.36
CA ILE A 104 2.08 11.41 -0.29
C ILE A 104 2.42 11.05 -1.74
N ILE A 105 2.28 9.78 -2.08
CA ILE A 105 2.39 9.27 -3.44
C ILE A 105 0.98 8.87 -3.89
N SER A 106 0.46 9.57 -4.90
CA SER A 106 -0.88 9.32 -5.45
C SER A 106 -0.92 9.73 -6.91
N THR A 107 -1.83 9.13 -7.67
CA THR A 107 -2.21 9.57 -9.01
C THR A 107 -3.49 10.41 -9.01
N HIS A 108 -4.16 10.54 -7.85
CA HIS A 108 -5.44 11.24 -7.74
C HIS A 108 -5.25 12.70 -7.33
N LEU A 109 -5.76 13.62 -8.15
CA LEU A 109 -5.65 15.07 -7.94
C LEU A 109 -6.18 15.53 -6.57
N ASP A 110 -7.32 15.00 -6.14
CA ASP A 110 -7.93 15.32 -4.85
C ASP A 110 -7.01 14.99 -3.66
N THR A 111 -6.15 13.99 -3.80
CA THR A 111 -5.20 13.57 -2.76
C THR A 111 -4.03 14.56 -2.67
N HIS A 112 -3.61 15.12 -3.80
CA HIS A 112 -2.60 16.18 -3.83
C HIS A 112 -3.13 17.49 -3.25
N GLU A 113 -4.40 17.83 -3.46
CA GLU A 113 -4.99 19.02 -2.86
C GLU A 113 -5.09 18.90 -1.34
N ILE A 114 -5.45 17.73 -0.81
CA ILE A 114 -5.42 17.48 0.64
C ILE A 114 -3.97 17.55 1.17
N ALA A 115 -3.01 16.96 0.45
CA ALA A 115 -1.59 17.01 0.85
C ALA A 115 -1.09 18.47 0.98
N LYS A 116 -1.43 19.34 0.02
CA LYS A 116 -1.08 20.77 0.07
C LYS A 116 -1.69 21.47 1.28
N LYS A 117 -2.98 21.20 1.57
CA LYS A 117 -3.69 21.78 2.71
C LYS A 117 -3.05 21.37 4.05
N GLU A 118 -2.65 20.10 4.17
CA GLU A 118 -2.02 19.54 5.37
C GLU A 118 -0.49 19.73 5.42
N LEU A 119 0.08 20.49 4.48
CA LEU A 119 1.53 20.75 4.35
C LEU A 119 2.38 19.46 4.25
N ILE A 120 1.80 18.42 3.64
CA ILE A 120 2.45 17.15 3.34
C ILE A 120 3.23 17.28 2.03
N LYS A 121 4.43 16.68 1.99
CA LYS A 121 5.29 16.69 0.79
C LYS A 121 4.80 15.75 -0.30
#